data_AF-B1WW11-F1
#
_entry.id   AF-B1WW11-F1
#
_cell.length_a   1.000
_cell.length_b   1.000
_cell.length_c   1.000
_cell.angle_alpha   90.00
_cell.angle_beta   90.00
_cell.angle_gamma   90.00
#
_symmetry.space_group_name_H-M   'P 1'
#
loop_
_entity.id
_entity.type
_entity.pdbx_description
1 polymer ?
#
loop_
_entity_poly.entity_id
_entity_poly.type
_entity_poly.pdbx_seq_one_letter_code
_entity_poly.pdbx_strand_id
1 'polypeptide(L)'
;MADLSNLVQKAFYLGVGIASYAAEKGGKNLQELRIQAQKVADEMVARGEITAEEARKYVDEMIQQAQQSDPNATDKTKQKEPRLIEIVSEDDEDNTEASNKENLDDLKQQVESLQDELNRLKRQ
;
A
#
# COMPACT_ATOMS: atom_id res chain seq x y z
N MET A 1 -21.86 -1.04 -18.09
CA MET A 1 -20.97 -1.21 -16.91
C MET A 1 -20.66 -2.70 -16.71
N ALA A 2 -19.97 -3.35 -17.64
CA ALA A 2 -19.67 -4.79 -17.58
C ALA A 2 -18.16 -5.10 -17.58
N ASP A 3 -17.32 -4.09 -17.82
CA ASP A 3 -15.89 -4.30 -18.06
C ASP A 3 -15.04 -4.20 -16.78
N LEU A 4 -15.53 -3.45 -15.78
CA LEU A 4 -14.87 -3.31 -14.46
C LEU A 4 -14.95 -4.61 -13.64
N SER A 5 -16.07 -5.34 -13.72
CA SER A 5 -16.24 -6.62 -13.03
C SER A 5 -15.27 -7.70 -13.55
N ASN A 6 -14.92 -7.63 -14.84
CA ASN A 6 -14.04 -8.60 -15.49
C ASN A 6 -12.55 -8.33 -15.15
N LEU A 7 -12.20 -7.06 -14.88
CA LEU A 7 -10.86 -6.66 -14.46
C LEU A 7 -10.59 -7.00 -12.99
N VAL A 8 -11.57 -6.77 -12.09
CA VAL A 8 -11.44 -7.10 -10.66
C VAL A 8 -11.36 -8.62 -10.45
N GLN A 9 -12.09 -9.42 -11.23
CA GLN A 9 -11.97 -10.89 -11.19
C GLN A 9 -10.58 -11.41 -11.56
N LYS A 10 -9.86 -10.72 -12.46
CA LYS A 10 -8.48 -11.08 -12.84
C LYS A 10 -7.44 -10.51 -11.87
N ALA A 11 -7.71 -9.35 -11.26
CA ALA A 11 -6.82 -8.71 -10.28
C ALA A 11 -6.74 -9.45 -8.93
N PHE A 12 -7.75 -10.26 -8.59
CA PHE A 12 -7.71 -11.11 -7.39
C PHE A 12 -6.55 -12.12 -7.42
N TYR A 13 -6.09 -12.55 -8.59
CA TYR A 13 -4.94 -13.45 -8.73
C TYR A 13 -3.58 -12.72 -8.72
N LEU A 14 -3.59 -11.39 -8.66
CA LEU A 14 -2.40 -10.55 -8.47
C LEU A 14 -2.26 -10.08 -6.99
N GLY A 15 -3.32 -10.22 -6.18
CA GLY A 15 -3.34 -9.80 -4.78
C GLY A 15 -2.93 -10.85 -3.75
N VAL A 16 -2.95 -12.15 -4.10
CA VAL A 16 -2.65 -13.26 -3.17
C VAL A 16 -1.40 -14.04 -3.60
N GLY A 17 -0.42 -13.35 -4.23
CA GLY A 17 0.76 -14.02 -4.82
C GLY A 17 2.12 -13.41 -4.50
N ILE A 18 2.19 -12.15 -4.05
CA ILE A 18 3.48 -11.47 -3.81
C ILE A 18 4.07 -11.73 -2.42
N ALA A 19 3.25 -12.11 -1.43
CA ALA A 19 3.76 -12.37 -0.08
C ALA A 19 4.49 -13.73 0.04
N SER A 20 4.03 -14.76 -0.70
CA SER A 20 4.55 -16.14 -0.57
C SER A 20 5.77 -16.43 -1.44
N TYR A 21 5.95 -15.75 -2.59
CA TYR A 21 7.12 -15.93 -3.46
C TYR A 21 8.29 -14.99 -3.11
N ALA A 22 8.03 -13.93 -2.33
CA ALA A 22 9.04 -12.95 -1.94
C ALA A 22 10.02 -13.43 -0.86
N ALA A 23 9.73 -14.54 -0.17
CA ALA A 23 10.61 -15.07 0.87
C ALA A 23 11.86 -15.81 0.34
N GLU A 24 11.84 -16.34 -0.89
CA GLU A 24 12.91 -17.21 -1.40
C GLU A 24 13.81 -16.59 -2.51
N LYS A 25 13.51 -15.38 -3.03
CA LYS A 25 14.26 -14.80 -4.18
C LYS A 25 14.59 -13.30 -4.08
N GLY A 26 14.84 -12.77 -2.88
CA GLY A 26 14.99 -11.32 -2.60
C GLY A 26 16.14 -10.53 -3.25
N GLY A 27 16.87 -11.05 -4.25
CA GLY A 27 18.02 -10.36 -4.86
C GLY A 27 17.82 -9.87 -6.31
N LYS A 28 17.07 -10.60 -7.15
CA LYS A 28 16.98 -10.30 -8.60
C LYS A 28 15.89 -9.26 -8.94
N ASN A 29 14.83 -9.19 -8.14
CA ASN A 29 13.66 -8.36 -8.43
C ASN A 29 13.88 -6.85 -8.16
N LEU A 30 14.87 -6.46 -7.33
CA LEU A 30 15.12 -5.04 -7.04
C LEU A 30 15.70 -4.29 -8.25
N GLN A 31 16.51 -4.96 -9.06
CA GLN A 31 17.05 -4.37 -10.29
C GLN A 31 15.95 -4.18 -11.34
N GLU A 32 15.06 -5.16 -11.49
CA GLU A 32 13.91 -5.05 -12.40
C GLU A 32 12.90 -3.99 -11.92
N LEU A 33 12.68 -3.88 -10.61
CA LEU A 33 11.83 -2.85 -10.01
C LEU A 33 12.39 -1.45 -10.28
N ARG A 34 13.72 -1.27 -10.14
CA ARG A 34 14.39 -0.01 -10.46
C ARG A 34 14.20 0.39 -11.91
N ILE A 35 14.38 -0.55 -12.85
CA ILE A 35 14.22 -0.28 -14.29
C ILE A 35 12.78 0.14 -14.61
N GLN A 36 11.80 -0.53 -14.00
CA GLN A 36 10.38 -0.19 -14.18
C GLN A 36 10.03 1.16 -13.55
N ALA A 37 10.52 1.44 -12.34
CA ALA A 37 10.32 2.72 -11.68
C ALA A 37 10.95 3.88 -12.45
N GLN A 38 12.15 3.70 -13.01
CA GLN A 38 12.79 4.67 -13.90
C GLN A 38 11.96 4.95 -15.15
N LYS A 39 11.42 3.91 -15.80
CA LYS A 39 10.57 4.08 -16.99
C LYS A 39 9.29 4.86 -16.68
N VAL A 40 8.65 4.56 -15.55
CA VAL A 40 7.43 5.26 -15.11
C VAL A 40 7.76 6.73 -14.80
N ALA A 41 8.86 6.97 -14.09
CA ALA A 41 9.36 8.31 -13.78
C ALA A 41 9.64 9.11 -15.06
N ASP A 42 10.34 8.53 -16.04
CA ASP A 42 10.61 9.16 -17.33
C ASP A 42 9.32 9.48 -18.10
N GLU A 43 8.32 8.61 -18.03
CA GLU A 43 7.02 8.83 -18.68
C GLU A 43 6.24 9.97 -18.01
N MET A 44 6.27 10.06 -16.67
CA MET A 44 5.65 11.16 -15.93
C MET A 44 6.34 12.51 -16.20
N VAL A 45 7.66 12.52 -16.39
CA VAL A 45 8.42 13.72 -16.83
C VAL A 45 8.05 14.09 -18.25
N ALA A 46 7.98 13.11 -19.16
CA ALA A 46 7.61 13.34 -20.56
C ALA A 46 6.17 13.88 -20.71
N ARG A 47 5.27 13.49 -19.80
CA ARG A 47 3.91 14.03 -19.69
C ARG A 47 3.86 15.42 -19.03
N GLY A 48 4.96 15.87 -18.44
CA GLY A 48 5.05 17.15 -17.72
C GLY A 48 4.35 17.16 -16.36
N GLU A 49 4.03 15.98 -15.81
CA GLU A 49 3.34 15.85 -14.52
C GLU A 49 4.30 16.02 -13.34
N ILE A 50 5.59 15.72 -13.55
CA ILE A 50 6.66 15.86 -12.55
C ILE A 50 7.93 16.42 -13.19
N THR A 51 8.76 17.10 -12.39
CA THR A 51 10.09 17.50 -12.87
C THR A 51 11.06 16.32 -12.84
N ALA A 52 12.08 16.35 -13.70
CA ALA A 52 13.10 15.29 -13.77
C ALA A 52 13.89 15.10 -12.46
N GLU A 53 13.93 16.12 -11.60
CA GLU A 53 14.57 16.06 -10.29
C GLU A 53 13.70 15.32 -9.28
N GLU A 54 12.40 15.59 -9.27
CA GLU A 54 11.43 14.90 -8.41
C GLU A 54 11.25 13.44 -8.80
N ALA A 55 11.24 13.16 -10.10
CA ALA A 55 11.13 11.80 -10.65
C ALA A 55 12.26 10.89 -10.16
N ARG A 56 13.50 11.39 -10.17
CA ARG A 56 14.66 10.66 -9.66
C ARG A 56 14.58 10.42 -8.15
N LYS A 57 14.20 11.47 -7.40
CA LYS A 57 14.03 11.37 -5.96
C LYS A 57 13.00 10.30 -5.58
N TYR A 58 11.86 10.24 -6.28
CA TYR A 58 10.81 9.26 -6.03
C TYR A 58 11.27 7.82 -6.26
N VAL A 59 12.03 7.58 -7.33
CA VAL A 59 12.63 6.27 -7.61
C VAL A 59 13.63 5.89 -6.52
N ASP A 60 14.46 6.83 -6.09
CA ASP A 60 15.45 6.59 -5.04
C ASP A 60 14.77 6.30 -3.69
N GLU A 61 13.72 7.04 -3.32
CA GLU A 61 12.91 6.79 -2.11
C GLU A 61 12.20 5.44 -2.15
N MET A 62 11.67 5.02 -3.30
CA MET A 62 11.05 3.70 -3.47
C MET A 62 12.06 2.57 -3.29
N ILE A 63 13.27 2.72 -3.85
CA ILE A 63 14.36 1.76 -3.66
C ILE A 63 14.80 1.74 -2.21
N GLN A 64 14.91 2.91 -1.59
CA GLN A 64 15.28 3.04 -0.21
C GLN A 64 14.25 2.38 0.70
N GLN A 65 12.95 2.54 0.45
CA GLN A 65 11.88 1.87 1.20
C GLN A 65 11.87 0.35 0.97
N ALA A 66 12.16 -0.11 -0.24
CA ALA A 66 12.30 -1.52 -0.56
C ALA A 66 13.53 -2.16 0.12
N GLN A 67 14.62 -1.39 0.30
CA GLN A 67 15.81 -1.80 1.04
C GLN A 67 15.63 -1.67 2.56
N GLN A 68 14.93 -0.63 3.01
CA GLN A 68 14.54 -0.34 4.40
C GLN A 68 13.25 -1.07 4.80
N SER A 69 12.86 -2.09 4.04
CA SER A 69 12.00 -3.17 4.55
C SER A 69 12.81 -3.98 5.58
N ASP A 70 13.30 -3.28 6.59
CA ASP A 70 13.86 -3.77 7.83
C ASP A 70 12.68 -4.33 8.64
N PRO A 71 12.81 -5.51 9.26
CA PRO A 71 11.79 -6.12 10.12
C PRO A 71 11.49 -5.33 11.42
N ASN A 72 11.91 -4.06 11.50
CA ASN A 72 11.86 -3.23 12.71
C ASN A 72 10.60 -2.37 12.85
N ALA A 73 9.54 -2.64 12.09
CA ALA A 73 8.17 -2.35 12.56
C ALA A 73 7.73 -3.38 13.60
N THR A 74 8.58 -3.63 14.62
CA THR A 74 8.24 -4.51 15.74
C THR A 74 9.03 -4.10 16.99
N ASP A 75 8.53 -3.10 17.72
CA ASP A 75 8.32 -3.37 19.14
C ASP A 75 7.59 -4.72 19.20
N LYS A 76 8.18 -5.70 19.90
CA LYS A 76 7.78 -7.15 20.00
C LYS A 76 8.75 -8.13 19.34
N THR A 77 10.04 -8.05 19.65
CA THR A 77 10.85 -9.26 19.86
C THR A 77 10.36 -10.01 21.10
N LYS A 78 9.13 -10.55 21.04
CA LYS A 78 8.68 -11.61 21.95
C LYS A 78 8.14 -12.74 21.11
N GLN A 79 9.04 -13.69 20.86
CA GLN A 79 8.78 -15.08 20.51
C GLN A 79 7.98 -15.28 19.21
N LYS A 80 8.71 -15.74 18.18
CA LYS A 80 8.17 -16.28 16.93
C LYS A 80 7.56 -17.67 17.17
N GLU A 81 6.62 -17.74 18.11
CA GLU A 81 5.73 -18.87 18.31
C GLU A 81 4.50 -18.66 17.41
N PRO A 82 3.84 -19.74 16.95
CA PRO A 82 2.55 -19.62 16.29
C PRO A 82 1.61 -18.82 17.20
N ARG A 83 1.09 -17.69 16.69
CA ARG A 83 0.18 -16.83 17.46
C ARG A 83 -1.07 -17.64 17.79
N LEU A 84 -1.42 -17.69 19.08
CA LEU A 84 -2.69 -18.22 19.53
C LEU A 84 -3.81 -17.33 18.98
N ILE A 85 -4.77 -17.91 18.25
CA ILE A 85 -6.00 -17.24 17.87
C ILE A 85 -7.00 -17.43 19.01
N GLU A 86 -7.46 -16.33 19.59
CA GLU A 86 -8.57 -16.33 20.55
C GLU A 86 -9.87 -16.48 19.75
N ILE A 87 -10.68 -17.48 20.08
CA ILE A 87 -11.98 -17.70 19.44
C ILE A 87 -12.95 -16.75 20.14
N VAL A 88 -13.14 -15.57 19.55
CA VAL A 88 -14.23 -14.65 19.89
C VAL A 88 -15.54 -15.38 19.59
N SER A 89 -16.38 -15.57 20.62
CA SER A 89 -17.71 -16.16 20.44
C SER A 89 -18.68 -15.07 20.02
N GLU A 90 -19.81 -15.40 19.37
CA GLU A 90 -20.78 -14.41 18.84
C GLU A 90 -21.28 -13.39 19.89
N ASP A 91 -21.15 -13.67 21.20
CA ASP A 91 -21.48 -12.74 22.30
C ASP A 91 -20.43 -11.62 22.54
N ASP A 92 -19.24 -11.70 21.94
CA ASP A 92 -18.14 -10.71 22.08
C ASP A 92 -18.03 -9.75 20.86
N GLU A 93 -18.85 -9.93 19.81
CA GLU A 93 -18.85 -9.10 18.59
C GLU A 93 -19.30 -7.65 18.87
N ASP A 94 -20.19 -7.42 19.83
CA ASP A 94 -20.74 -6.09 20.17
C ASP A 94 -19.67 -5.06 20.58
N ASN A 95 -18.55 -5.50 21.17
CA ASN A 95 -17.47 -4.61 21.61
C ASN A 95 -16.48 -4.28 20.46
N THR A 96 -16.36 -5.17 19.48
CA THR A 96 -15.49 -4.97 18.30
C THR A 96 -16.15 -4.12 17.21
N GLU A 97 -17.48 -4.16 17.11
CA GLU A 97 -18.23 -3.27 16.21
C GLU A 97 -18.09 -1.79 16.59
N ALA A 98 -18.10 -1.48 17.89
CA ALA A 98 -17.98 -0.10 18.40
C ALA A 98 -16.61 0.53 18.07
N SER A 99 -15.53 -0.24 18.24
CA SER A 99 -14.17 0.19 17.93
C SER A 99 -13.92 0.29 16.41
N ASN A 100 -14.51 -0.61 15.61
CA ASN A 100 -14.39 -0.55 14.15
C ASN A 100 -15.14 0.67 13.56
N LYS A 101 -16.25 1.09 14.19
CA LYS A 101 -17.03 2.26 13.79
C LYS A 101 -16.28 3.58 13.99
N GLU A 102 -15.54 3.71 15.09
CA GLU A 102 -14.68 4.87 15.37
C GLU A 102 -13.57 5.03 14.31
N ASN A 103 -12.89 3.92 13.99
CA ASN A 103 -11.89 3.89 12.91
C ASN A 103 -12.50 4.23 11.54
N LEU A 104 -13.75 3.84 11.29
CA LEU A 104 -14.46 4.14 10.05
C LEU A 104 -14.77 5.62 9.91
N ASP A 105 -15.17 6.27 11.00
CA ASP A 105 -15.49 7.70 11.02
C ASP A 105 -14.23 8.56 10.86
N ASP A 106 -13.11 8.18 11.49
CA ASP A 106 -11.80 8.82 11.27
C ASP A 106 -11.35 8.76 9.80
N LEU A 107 -11.58 7.61 9.15
CA LEU A 107 -11.22 7.41 7.75
C LEU A 107 -12.09 8.26 6.82
N LYS A 108 -13.38 8.39 7.11
CA LYS A 108 -14.29 9.28 6.37
C LYS A 108 -13.85 10.73 6.46
N GLN A 109 -13.47 11.18 7.65
CA GLN A 109 -13.02 12.55 7.89
C GLN A 109 -11.72 12.86 7.13
N GLN A 110 -10.78 11.91 7.06
CA GLN A 110 -9.56 12.06 6.25
C GLN A 110 -9.87 12.13 4.75
N VAL A 111 -10.78 11.29 4.26
CA VAL A 111 -11.18 11.29 2.85
C VAL A 111 -11.85 12.62 2.48
N GLU A 112 -12.69 13.16 3.35
CA GLU A 112 -13.34 14.46 3.14
C GLU A 112 -12.34 15.61 3.09
N SER A 113 -11.38 15.67 4.03
CA SER A 113 -10.37 16.74 4.06
C SER A 113 -9.49 16.74 2.80
N LEU A 114 -9.10 15.55 2.33
CA LEU A 114 -8.32 15.39 1.10
C LEU A 114 -9.12 15.80 -0.14
N GLN A 115 -10.42 15.49 -0.18
CA GLN A 115 -11.28 15.92 -1.28
C GLN A 115 -11.45 17.44 -1.32
N ASP A 116 -11.60 18.09 -0.18
CA ASP A 116 -11.68 19.54 -0.07
C ASP A 116 -10.38 20.22 -0.51
N GLU A 117 -9.24 19.67 -0.12
CA GLU A 117 -7.94 20.18 -0.53
C GLU A 117 -7.72 20.05 -2.04
N LEU A 118 -8.11 18.91 -2.63
CA LEU A 118 -8.10 18.74 -4.09
C LEU A 118 -9.06 19.71 -4.80
N ASN A 119 -10.26 19.93 -4.26
CA ASN A 119 -11.21 20.88 -4.83
C ASN A 119 -10.71 22.32 -4.74
N ARG A 120 -9.99 22.67 -3.67
CA ARG A 120 -9.34 23.96 -3.51
C ARG A 120 -8.22 24.14 -4.53
N LEU A 121 -7.35 23.14 -4.71
CA LEU A 121 -6.29 23.15 -5.70
C LEU A 121 -6.82 23.25 -7.13
N LYS A 122 -7.94 22.59 -7.44
CA LYS A 122 -8.60 22.69 -8.76
C LYS A 122 -9.20 24.07 -9.07
N ARG A 123 -9.44 24.89 -8.05
CA ARG A 123 -10.02 26.24 -8.20
C ARG A 123 -8.95 27.34 -8.21
N GLN A 124 -7.69 27.00 -7.94
CA GLN A 124 -6.53 27.86 -8.16
C GLN A 124 -5.98 27.63 -9.57
#